data_AF-A0A945LD54-F1
#
_entry.id   AF-A0A945LD54-F1
#
_cell.length_a   1.000
_cell.length_b   1.000
_cell.length_c   1.000
_cell.angle_alpha   90.00
_cell.angle_beta   90.00
_cell.angle_gamma   90.00
#
_symmetry.space_group_name_H-M   'P 1'
#
loop_
_entity.id
_entity.type
_entity.pdbx_description
1 polymer ?
#
loop_
_entity_poly.entity_id
_entity_poly.type
_entity_poly.pdbx_seq_one_letter_code
_entity_poly.pdbx_strand_id
1 'polypeptide(L)' 'MRLEEATWEAIDEICVFEDVSLHVLCSAIDECRDNSSRTSAVRAFIITYFHKFAAECGGLTSGRAEDMLPGLSMTG' A
#
# COMPACT_ATOMS: atom_id res chain seq x y z
N MET A 1 -9.54 -9.37 10.99
CA MET A 1 -8.74 -8.16 10.73
C MET A 1 -9.67 -6.96 10.71
N ARG A 2 -9.27 -5.78 11.22
CA ARG A 2 -9.98 -4.52 11.00
C ARG A 2 -9.07 -3.62 10.17
N LEU A 3 -9.56 -3.20 9.01
CA LEU A 3 -8.87 -2.30 8.10
C LEU A 3 -9.66 -1.00 7.99
N GLU A 4 -8.94 0.08 7.72
CA GLU A 4 -9.54 1.36 7.33
C GLU A 4 -10.05 1.22 5.89
N GLU A 5 -11.06 2.01 5.51
CA GLU A 5 -11.68 1.98 4.17
C GLU A 5 -10.64 2.11 3.06
N ALA A 6 -9.75 3.09 3.15
CA ALA A 6 -8.66 3.28 2.19
C ALA A 6 -7.71 2.07 2.07
N THR A 7 -7.54 1.28 3.15
CA THR A 7 -6.74 0.06 3.07
C THR A 7 -7.48 -1.08 2.36
N TRP A 8 -8.82 -1.12 2.47
CA TRP A 8 -9.65 -2.05 1.72
C TRP A 8 -9.70 -1.72 0.22
N GLU A 9 -9.81 -0.45 -0.13
CA GLU A 9 -9.78 -0.01 -1.52
C GLU A 9 -8.44 -0.38 -2.18
N ALA A 10 -7.33 -0.05 -1.52
CA ALA A 10 -6.00 -0.35 -2.02
C ALA A 10 -5.75 -1.86 -2.22
N ILE A 11 -6.25 -2.74 -1.33
CA ILE A 11 -6.06 -4.18 -1.52
C ILE A 11 -6.95 -4.75 -2.63
N ASP A 12 -8.15 -4.18 -2.83
CA ASP A 12 -9.05 -4.58 -3.91
C ASP A 12 -8.45 -4.21 -5.28
N GLU A 13 -7.88 -3.01 -5.40
CA GLU A 13 -7.13 -2.59 -6.59
C GLU A 13 -5.99 -3.56 -6.91
N ILE A 14 -5.19 -3.94 -5.90
CA ILE A 14 -4.10 -4.91 -6.10
C ILE A 14 -4.66 -6.27 -6.54
N CYS A 15 -5.76 -6.74 -5.94
CA CYS A 15 -6.39 -8.00 -6.34
C CYS A 15 -6.84 -7.99 -7.81
N VAL A 16 -7.36 -6.87 -8.29
CA VAL A 16 -7.75 -6.67 -9.69
C VAL A 16 -6.52 -6.65 -10.60
N PHE A 17 -5.46 -5.93 -10.23
CA PHE A 17 -4.24 -5.84 -11.05
C PHE A 17 -3.50 -7.17 -11.18
N GLU A 18 -3.49 -7.96 -10.11
CA GLU A 18 -2.75 -9.22 -10.02
C GLU A 18 -3.61 -10.45 -10.38
N ASP A 19 -4.91 -10.27 -10.67
CA ASP A 19 -5.87 -11.34 -10.92
C ASP A 19 -5.87 -12.43 -9.82
N VAL A 20 -5.86 -11.98 -8.55
CA VAL A 20 -5.87 -12.86 -7.37
C VAL A 20 -7.00 -12.51 -6.43
N SER A 21 -7.52 -13.53 -5.72
CA SER A 21 -8.51 -13.27 -4.68
C SER A 21 -7.86 -12.68 -3.42
N LEU A 22 -8.62 -11.86 -2.70
CA LEU A 22 -8.24 -11.33 -1.38
C LEU A 22 -7.77 -12.42 -0.41
N HIS A 23 -8.41 -13.59 -0.44
CA HIS A 23 -8.03 -14.71 0.41
C HIS A 23 -6.61 -15.20 0.08
N VAL A 24 -6.32 -15.43 -1.21
CA VAL A 24 -4.99 -15.87 -1.67
C VAL A 24 -3.93 -14.84 -1.29
N LEU A 25 -4.20 -13.56 -1.54
CA LEU A 25 -3.28 -12.48 -1.20
C LEU A 25 -3.02 -12.39 0.32
N CYS A 26 -4.07 -12.46 1.13
CA CYS A 26 -3.94 -12.45 2.59
C CYS A 26 -3.17 -13.68 3.11
N SER A 27 -3.40 -14.87 2.53
CA SER A 27 -2.66 -16.08 2.88
C SER A 27 -1.17 -15.95 2.56
N ALA A 28 -0.82 -15.44 1.38
CA ALA A 28 0.58 -15.20 1.01
C ALA A 28 1.27 -14.19 1.94
N ILE A 29 0.57 -13.11 2.30
CA ILE A 29 1.06 -12.12 3.28
C ILE A 29 1.25 -12.76 4.67
N ASP A 30 0.32 -13.64 5.09
CA ASP A 30 0.43 -14.37 6.35
C ASP A 30 1.61 -15.33 6.42
N GLU A 31 2.02 -15.90 5.29
CA GLU A 31 3.19 -16.78 5.20
C GLU A 31 4.50 -15.99 5.25
N CYS A 32 4.50 -14.77 4.70
CA CYS A 32 5.67 -13.90 4.65
C CYS A 32 5.83 -13.01 5.89
N ARG A 33 4.77 -12.80 6.68
CA ARG A 33 4.85 -11.91 7.84
C ARG A 33 5.66 -12.54 8.96
N ASP A 34 6.55 -11.73 9.55
CA ASP A 34 7.15 -12.06 10.84
C ASP A 34 6.09 -12.03 11.97
N ASN A 35 6.51 -12.00 13.23
CA ASN A 35 5.66 -11.88 14.43
C ASN A 35 4.74 -10.63 14.48
N SER A 36 4.59 -9.89 13.37
CA SER A 36 3.64 -8.80 13.20
C SER A 36 2.20 -9.31 13.07
N SER A 37 1.25 -8.43 13.41
CA SER A 37 -0.17 -8.71 13.21
C SER A 37 -0.50 -8.77 11.71
N ARG A 38 -1.51 -9.56 11.33
CA ARG A 38 -1.98 -9.62 9.93
C ARG A 38 -2.35 -8.23 9.39
N THR A 39 -2.98 -7.38 10.20
CA THR A 39 -3.32 -5.99 9.84
C THR A 39 -2.08 -5.18 9.48
N SER A 40 -1.03 -5.27 10.30
CA SER A 40 0.24 -4.57 10.08
C SER A 40 0.94 -5.07 8.83
N ALA A 41 0.95 -6.39 8.63
CA ALA A 41 1.56 -7.01 7.45
C ALA A 41 0.86 -6.60 6.15
N VAL A 42 -0.48 -6.56 6.13
CA VAL A 42 -1.25 -6.08 4.96
C VAL A 42 -0.93 -4.63 4.62
N ARG A 43 -0.87 -3.74 5.61
CA ARG A 43 -0.50 -2.32 5.37
C ARG A 43 0.91 -2.20 4.81
N ALA A 44 1.87 -2.94 5.39
CA ALA A 44 3.25 -2.94 4.92
C ALA A 44 3.36 -3.48 3.48
N PHE A 45 2.60 -4.52 3.15
CA PHE A 45 2.53 -5.08 1.80
C PHE A 45 2.00 -4.04 0.80
N ILE A 46 0.87 -3.39 1.08
CA ILE A 46 0.28 -2.34 0.21
C ILE A 46 1.29 -1.22 -0.07
N ILE A 47 1.96 -0.72 0.98
CA ILE A 47 3.00 0.32 0.83
C ILE A 47 4.12 -0.17 -0.07
N THR A 48 4.60 -1.40 0.15
CA THR A 48 5.71 -1.97 -0.62
C THR A 48 5.34 -2.17 -2.09
N TYR A 49 4.12 -2.65 -2.36
CA TYR A 49 3.61 -2.88 -3.70
C TYR A 49 3.60 -1.58 -4.51
N PHE A 50 2.91 -0.54 -4.01
CA PHE A 50 2.81 0.73 -4.72
C PHE A 50 4.13 1.51 -4.77
N HIS A 51 4.97 1.42 -3.73
CA HIS A 51 6.31 2.01 -3.76
C HIS A 51 7.14 1.41 -4.90
N LYS A 52 7.22 0.07 -5.01
CA LYS A 52 7.96 -0.57 -6.10
C LYS A 52 7.44 -0.16 -7.47
N PHE A 53 6.13 -0.16 -7.66
CA PHE A 53 5.53 0.26 -8.92
C PHE A 53 5.84 1.73 -9.25
N ALA A 54 5.72 2.63 -8.27
CA ALA A 54 6.05 4.04 -8.45
C ALA A 54 7.55 4.26 -8.76
N ALA A 55 8.44 3.48 -8.15
CA ALA A 55 9.87 3.52 -8.43
C ALA A 55 10.19 3.05 -9.87
N GLU A 56 9.54 1.96 -10.32
CA GLU A 56 9.72 1.41 -11.66
C GLU A 56 9.13 2.33 -12.76
N CYS A 57 7.99 2.97 -12.51
CA CYS A 57 7.37 3.91 -13.45
C CYS A 57 7.95 5.34 -13.40
N GLY A 58 8.95 5.60 -12.55
CA GLY A 58 9.52 6.94 -12.38
C GLY A 58 8.55 7.97 -11.79
N GLY A 59 7.55 7.53 -11.03
CA GLY A 59 6.47 8.36 -10.49
C GLY A 59 6.87 9.28 -9.32
N LEU A 60 8.09 9.14 -8.79
CA LEU A 60 8.61 9.90 -7.65
C LEU A 60 9.82 10.77 -8.03
N THR A 61 9.66 11.61 -9.04
CA THR A 61 10.71 12.55 -9.50
C THR A 61 10.69 13.89 -8.77
N SER A 62 9.60 14.22 -8.07
CA SER A 62 9.45 15.43 -7.25
C SER A 62 8.51 15.17 -6.07
N GLY A 63 8.56 16.04 -5.05
CA GLY A 63 7.68 15.95 -3.89
C GLY A 63 6.22 16.21 -4.28
N ARG A 64 5.31 15.32 -3.87
CA ARG A 64 3.85 15.41 -4.12
C ARG A 64 3.02 15.61 -2.85
N ALA A 65 3.69 15.78 -1.70
CA ALA A 65 3.02 15.86 -0.41
C ALA A 65 2.11 17.09 -0.28
N GLU A 66 2.49 18.22 -0.86
CA GLU A 66 1.68 19.45 -0.86
C GLU A 66 0.37 19.28 -1.62
N ASP A 67 0.38 18.56 -2.75
CA ASP A 67 -0.83 18.23 -3.52
C ASP A 67 -1.81 17.37 -2.70
N MET A 68 -1.29 16.45 -1.89
CA MET A 68 -2.07 15.49 -1.11
C MET A 68 -2.53 16.05 0.24
N LEU A 69 -1.75 16.97 0.81
CA LEU A 69 -1.97 17.59 2.12
C LEU A 69 -1.89 19.11 1.96
N PRO A 70 -2.95 19.74 1.43
CA PRO A 70 -2.96 21.19 1.22
C PRO A 70 -2.75 21.91 2.56
N GLY A 71 -1.71 22.73 2.64
CA GLY A 71 -1.28 23.42 3.87
C GLY A 71 0.05 22.94 4.45
N LEU A 72 0.67 21.92 3.85
CA LEU A 72 2.05 21.52 4.13
C LEU A 72 3.03 22.53 3.51
N SER A 73 3.09 23.75 4.06
CA SER A 73 4.06 24.76 3.64
C SER A 73 5.47 24.23 3.94
N MET A 74 6.24 23.92 2.89
CA MET A 74 7.69 23.69 3.00
C MET A 74 8.37 25.03 3.30
N THR A 75 8.23 25.53 4.53
CA THR A 75 9.17 26.51 5.08
C THR A 75 10.53 25.82 5.21
N GLY A 76 11.40 26.10 4.25
CA GLY A 76 12.82 25.75 4.30
C GLY A 76 13.58 26.54 5.35
#